data_AF-A0A8B3CMY7-F1
#
_entry.id   AF-A0A8B3CMY7-F1
#
_cell.length_a   1.000
_cell.length_b   1.000
_cell.length_c   1.000
_cell.angle_alpha   90.00
_cell.angle_beta   90.00
_cell.angle_gamma   90.00
#
_symmetry.space_group_name_H-M   'P 1'
#
loop_
_entity.id
_entity.type
_entity.pdbx_description
1 polymer ?
#
loop_
_entity_poly.entity_id
_entity_poly.type
_entity_poly.pdbx_seq_one_letter_code
_entity_poly.pdbx_strand_id
1 'polypeptide(L)'
;MKRALPSIILTLLFSSCAQADKFSLDSTNPLAILGQIGWTIASIPSNAGSELRFVAVGSNCSSWTSSDGSNWKFSNSRFPGCVDGTVSSVTFGNGTWVAVGALTANGGCSIWSSKDGETWAKASCATGTVSVSGAPTSVVRNLYTVTFGGGFFFAAGEHIASQTGVGFYGQISSDGSTWQFLSIPDGSTYIGSDYYFSSSYSSVHSEVYFSGLHNVNPEVVQMSVPSTTSSSISIATASTFKTGILALRSGKILVYGGNDDTNPTASITKMANTIAGIGSSATLNTGVPGFIQSAVEGTDKIIVFGNQCTLDYYDLTAQVWHPPVGAPAPEMSNCSRLDWLSSAYNSSLNLFVAGARVTGSIPTAFSYSKTGLPGDWSVVSQPDAGSPGPSILGIATK
;
A
#
# COMPACT_ATOMS: atom_id res chain seq x y z
N MET A 1 -23.11 -26.61 74.71
CA MET A 1 -21.83 -26.02 74.25
C MET A 1 -22.00 -25.56 72.80
N LYS A 2 -21.87 -24.24 72.57
CA LYS A 2 -21.48 -23.47 71.35
C LYS A 2 -21.89 -24.02 69.96
N ARG A 3 -22.91 -23.45 69.29
CA ARG A 3 -23.00 -22.23 68.42
C ARG A 3 -22.57 -22.45 66.95
N ALA A 4 -23.51 -22.24 66.00
CA ALA A 4 -23.28 -21.58 64.71
C ALA A 4 -24.62 -21.11 64.08
N LEU A 5 -24.59 -19.90 63.50
CA LEU A 5 -25.69 -19.08 62.95
C LEU A 5 -26.13 -19.51 61.52
N PRO A 6 -27.33 -19.07 61.07
CA PRO A 6 -27.74 -19.07 59.66
C PRO A 6 -27.41 -17.74 58.96
N SER A 7 -27.14 -17.75 57.65
CA SER A 7 -27.17 -16.52 56.84
C SER A 7 -27.62 -16.79 55.41
N ILE A 8 -28.71 -16.09 55.07
CA ILE A 8 -29.38 -15.97 53.78
C ILE A 8 -28.50 -15.14 52.83
N ILE A 9 -28.32 -15.60 51.59
CA ILE A 9 -27.61 -14.87 50.53
C ILE A 9 -28.64 -14.04 49.75
N LEU A 10 -28.49 -12.71 49.82
CA LEU A 10 -29.21 -11.71 49.02
C LEU A 10 -28.27 -11.23 47.90
N THR A 11 -28.64 -11.49 46.65
CA THR A 11 -27.87 -11.11 45.46
C THR A 11 -28.18 -9.65 45.09
N LEU A 12 -27.18 -8.77 45.20
CA LEU A 12 -27.25 -7.36 44.78
C LEU A 12 -26.70 -7.21 43.36
N LEU A 13 -27.55 -6.72 42.44
CA LEU A 13 -27.18 -6.25 41.10
C LEU A 13 -26.55 -4.86 41.20
N PHE A 14 -25.30 -4.69 40.79
CA PHE A 14 -24.67 -3.37 40.64
C PHE A 14 -24.83 -2.88 39.20
N SER A 15 -25.67 -1.85 39.02
CA SER A 15 -25.69 -0.98 37.84
C SER A 15 -24.53 0.01 37.93
N SER A 16 -23.53 -0.09 37.05
CA SER A 16 -22.48 0.92 36.93
C SER A 16 -22.97 2.09 36.09
N CYS A 17 -23.44 3.15 36.76
CA CYS A 17 -23.55 4.47 36.13
C CYS A 17 -22.14 5.08 36.01
N ALA A 18 -21.71 5.42 34.80
CA ALA A 18 -20.57 6.32 34.61
C ALA A 18 -20.99 7.72 35.10
N GLN A 19 -20.65 8.04 36.35
CA GLN A 19 -20.75 9.40 36.86
C GLN A 19 -19.61 10.20 36.23
N ALA A 20 -19.94 11.25 35.46
CA ALA A 20 -18.96 12.26 35.10
C ALA A 20 -18.60 13.02 36.37
N ASP A 21 -17.40 12.79 36.90
CA ASP A 21 -16.91 13.57 38.03
C ASP A 21 -16.78 15.03 37.62
N LYS A 22 -17.57 15.88 38.28
CA LYS A 22 -17.53 17.32 38.10
C LYS A 22 -16.18 17.82 38.58
N PHE A 23 -15.32 18.25 37.67
CA PHE A 23 -14.06 18.90 37.98
C PHE A 23 -14.34 20.27 38.63
N SER A 24 -14.09 20.37 39.94
CA SER A 24 -14.12 21.65 40.66
C SER A 24 -12.72 22.25 40.60
N LEU A 25 -12.54 23.31 39.81
CA LEU A 25 -11.32 24.12 39.87
C LEU A 25 -11.35 24.94 41.16
N ASP A 26 -10.60 24.50 42.16
CA ASP A 26 -10.40 25.30 43.38
C ASP A 26 -9.44 26.46 43.08
N SER A 27 -10.02 27.60 42.70
CA SER A 27 -9.29 28.85 42.44
C SER A 27 -8.66 29.49 43.69
N THR A 28 -8.92 28.96 44.88
CA THR A 28 -8.38 29.52 46.14
C THR A 28 -6.93 29.11 46.41
N ASN A 29 -6.40 28.13 45.66
CA ASN A 29 -5.02 27.71 45.74
C ASN A 29 -4.38 27.53 44.35
N PRO A 30 -3.77 28.58 43.77
CA PRO A 30 -3.19 28.53 42.42
C PRO A 30 -2.04 27.51 42.28
N LEU A 31 -1.39 27.11 43.38
CA LEU A 31 -0.36 26.05 43.35
C LEU A 31 -0.96 24.64 43.21
N ALA A 32 -2.18 24.43 43.72
CA ALA A 32 -2.89 23.16 43.54
C ALA A 32 -3.31 22.95 42.07
N ILE A 33 -3.65 24.03 41.36
CA ILE A 33 -3.94 24.01 39.91
C ILE A 33 -2.69 23.60 39.11
N LEU A 34 -1.50 24.11 39.46
CA LEU A 34 -0.24 23.70 38.83
C LEU A 34 0.07 22.22 39.07
N GLY A 35 -0.22 21.71 40.28
CA GLY A 35 -0.11 20.29 40.58
C GLY A 35 -1.04 19.45 39.69
N GLN A 36 -2.32 19.81 39.64
CA GLN A 36 -3.35 19.08 38.88
C GLN A 36 -3.11 19.10 37.37
N ILE A 37 -2.66 20.23 36.81
CA ILE A 37 -2.21 20.36 35.41
C ILE A 37 -0.95 19.51 35.18
N GLY A 38 -0.01 19.50 36.13
CA GLY A 38 1.21 18.68 36.06
C GLY A 38 0.93 17.18 36.01
N TRP A 39 -0.06 16.69 36.77
CA TRP A 39 -0.50 15.28 36.73
C TRP A 39 -1.17 14.93 35.38
N THR A 40 -1.97 15.82 34.80
CA THR A 40 -2.54 15.60 33.46
C THR A 40 -1.50 15.63 32.35
N ILE A 41 -0.48 16.50 32.42
CA ILE A 41 0.61 16.56 31.43
C ILE A 41 1.54 15.34 31.55
N ALA A 42 1.79 14.85 32.77
CA ALA A 42 2.54 13.60 32.99
C ALA A 42 1.77 12.34 32.57
N SER A 43 0.44 12.43 32.42
CA SER A 43 -0.41 11.35 31.89
C SER A 43 -0.60 11.41 30.37
N ILE A 44 -0.12 12.46 29.70
CA ILE A 44 0.05 12.44 28.25
C ILE A 44 1.21 11.46 28.00
N PRO A 45 1.01 10.35 27.26
CA PRO A 45 2.13 9.53 26.86
C PRO A 45 3.14 10.43 26.16
N SER A 46 4.39 10.42 26.59
CA SER A 46 5.50 11.21 26.01
C SER A 46 5.74 10.95 24.51
N ASN A 47 4.96 10.06 23.91
CA ASN A 47 5.07 9.56 22.54
C ASN A 47 3.97 10.06 21.60
N ALA A 48 3.21 11.09 21.96
CA ALA A 48 2.21 11.70 21.08
C ALA A 48 2.80 12.25 19.74
N GLY A 49 4.14 12.31 19.61
CA GLY A 49 4.86 12.63 18.37
C GLY A 49 5.78 11.52 17.83
N SER A 50 5.78 10.30 18.39
CA SER A 50 6.77 9.25 18.04
C SER A 50 6.18 7.92 17.55
N GLU A 51 4.87 7.85 17.32
CA GLU A 51 4.25 6.65 16.78
C GLU A 51 4.68 6.44 15.33
N LEU A 52 5.10 5.22 14.98
CA LEU A 52 5.44 4.87 13.61
C LEU A 52 4.20 4.99 12.72
N ARG A 53 4.28 5.82 11.68
CA ARG A 53 3.15 6.06 10.75
C ARG A 53 3.43 5.57 9.34
N PHE A 54 4.69 5.44 8.96
CA PHE A 54 5.07 5.02 7.62
C PHE A 54 6.13 3.93 7.66
N VAL A 55 5.94 2.93 6.82
CA VAL A 55 6.96 1.95 6.45
C VAL A 55 7.11 2.00 4.95
N ALA A 56 8.35 2.10 4.49
CA ALA A 56 8.71 1.97 3.09
C ALA A 56 9.67 0.79 2.90
N VAL A 57 9.59 0.17 1.74
CA VAL A 57 10.38 -1.02 1.37
C VAL A 57 10.95 -0.88 -0.03
N GLY A 58 12.03 -1.60 -0.33
CA GLY A 58 12.73 -1.42 -1.59
C GLY A 58 13.66 -2.55 -2.03
N SER A 59 14.44 -2.27 -3.07
CA SER A 59 15.48 -3.16 -3.58
C SER A 59 16.61 -3.36 -2.56
N ASN A 60 17.43 -4.40 -2.74
CA ASN A 60 18.54 -4.73 -1.84
C ASN A 60 18.12 -4.87 -0.37
N CYS A 61 16.98 -5.52 -0.13
CA CYS A 61 16.43 -5.75 1.21
C CYS A 61 16.19 -4.46 2.03
N SER A 62 15.98 -3.34 1.35
CA SER A 62 15.93 -2.01 1.98
C SER A 62 14.59 -1.72 2.62
N SER A 63 14.64 -0.98 3.72
CA SER A 63 13.48 -0.52 4.48
C SER A 63 13.73 0.86 5.07
N TRP A 64 12.66 1.64 5.22
CA TRP A 64 12.66 2.91 5.92
C TRP A 64 11.45 3.04 6.82
N THR A 65 11.63 3.68 7.95
CA THR A 65 10.56 3.97 8.91
C THR A 65 10.48 5.46 9.18
N SER A 66 9.26 5.97 9.36
CA SER A 66 9.02 7.38 9.68
C SER A 66 7.75 7.57 10.50
N SER A 67 7.80 8.49 11.47
CA SER A 67 6.63 8.94 12.23
C SER A 67 6.00 10.20 11.63
N ASP A 68 6.67 10.88 10.70
CA ASP A 68 6.24 12.20 10.20
C ASP A 68 6.26 12.34 8.66
N GLY A 69 6.77 11.34 7.93
CA GLY A 69 6.85 11.33 6.46
C GLY A 69 7.98 12.18 5.86
N SER A 70 8.73 12.90 6.70
CA SER A 70 9.83 13.80 6.30
C SER A 70 11.20 13.33 6.80
N ASN A 71 11.24 12.66 7.96
CA ASN A 71 12.45 12.10 8.56
C ASN A 71 12.37 10.58 8.50
N TRP A 72 13.31 9.95 7.82
CA TRP A 72 13.31 8.52 7.53
C TRP A 72 14.53 7.82 8.11
N LYS A 73 14.35 6.61 8.63
CA LYS A 73 15.43 5.78 9.17
C LYS A 73 15.67 4.57 8.28
N PHE A 74 16.76 4.59 7.53
CA PHE A 74 17.16 3.51 6.64
C PHE A 74 17.69 2.27 7.39
N SER A 75 17.38 1.09 6.86
CA SER A 75 18.08 -0.16 7.16
C SER A 75 17.87 -1.17 6.02
N ASN A 76 18.90 -1.96 5.72
CA ASN A 76 18.86 -3.08 4.77
C ASN A 76 18.90 -4.46 5.46
N SER A 77 18.77 -4.50 6.79
CA SER A 77 18.92 -5.73 7.59
C SER A 77 17.66 -6.12 8.35
N ARG A 78 16.57 -5.35 8.22
CA ARG A 78 15.30 -5.61 8.94
C ARG A 78 14.63 -6.91 8.51
N PHE A 79 14.84 -7.36 7.27
CA PHE A 79 14.16 -8.52 6.70
C PHE A 79 14.99 -9.81 6.84
N PRO A 80 14.67 -10.70 7.80
CA PRO A 80 15.44 -11.91 8.01
C PRO A 80 15.42 -12.82 6.78
N GLY A 81 16.61 -13.30 6.39
CA GLY A 81 16.83 -14.19 5.25
C GLY A 81 16.84 -13.50 3.89
N CYS A 82 16.55 -12.21 3.81
CA CYS A 82 16.76 -11.44 2.58
C CYS A 82 18.26 -11.17 2.40
N VAL A 83 18.80 -11.57 1.26
CA VAL A 83 20.20 -11.41 0.87
C VAL A 83 20.16 -10.91 -0.56
N ASP A 84 20.48 -9.63 -0.80
CA ASP A 84 20.42 -8.98 -2.13
C ASP A 84 19.06 -9.02 -2.87
N GLY A 85 18.02 -9.55 -2.23
CA GLY A 85 16.68 -9.59 -2.74
C GLY A 85 15.97 -8.24 -2.77
N THR A 86 14.68 -8.29 -3.08
CA THR A 86 13.83 -7.12 -3.26
C THR A 86 12.57 -7.27 -2.45
N VAL A 87 12.22 -6.24 -1.68
CA VAL A 87 10.94 -6.16 -0.97
C VAL A 87 10.04 -5.22 -1.75
N SER A 88 9.06 -5.80 -2.44
CA SER A 88 8.32 -5.14 -3.53
C SER A 88 7.10 -4.35 -3.06
N SER A 89 6.45 -4.79 -1.97
CA SER A 89 5.24 -4.14 -1.47
C SER A 89 5.13 -4.32 0.04
N VAL A 90 4.46 -3.37 0.68
CA VAL A 90 4.15 -3.37 2.11
C VAL A 90 2.73 -2.85 2.32
N THR A 91 2.05 -3.36 3.35
CA THR A 91 0.73 -2.88 3.78
C THR A 91 0.63 -2.90 5.31
N PHE A 92 -0.32 -2.16 5.86
CA PHE A 92 -0.67 -2.20 7.27
C PHE A 92 -2.15 -2.54 7.41
N GLY A 93 -2.45 -3.49 8.31
CA GLY A 93 -3.80 -3.93 8.56
C GLY A 93 -3.86 -4.83 9.78
N ASN A 94 -5.01 -4.90 10.45
CA ASN A 94 -5.17 -5.75 11.63
C ASN A 94 -4.05 -5.61 12.70
N GLY A 95 -3.49 -4.40 12.84
CA GLY A 95 -2.36 -4.13 13.75
C GLY A 95 -1.05 -4.82 13.36
N THR A 96 -0.87 -5.22 12.11
CA THR A 96 0.32 -5.89 11.57
C THR A 96 0.78 -5.19 10.28
N TRP A 97 2.06 -4.89 10.18
CA TRP A 97 2.74 -4.59 8.92
C TRP A 97 3.06 -5.89 8.21
N VAL A 98 2.76 -5.97 6.93
CA VAL A 98 3.08 -7.12 6.08
C VAL A 98 3.84 -6.64 4.86
N ALA A 99 4.98 -7.26 4.58
CA ALA A 99 5.79 -6.98 3.41
C ALA A 99 6.00 -8.27 2.59
N VAL A 100 6.07 -8.13 1.27
CA VAL A 100 6.28 -9.26 0.35
C VAL A 100 7.40 -8.96 -0.65
N GLY A 101 8.02 -10.01 -1.17
CA GLY A 101 9.07 -9.88 -2.17
C GLY A 101 9.85 -11.16 -2.41
N ALA A 102 11.13 -10.99 -2.73
CA ALA A 102 12.08 -12.05 -3.03
C ALA A 102 13.27 -12.05 -2.04
N LEU A 103 13.77 -13.24 -1.69
CA LEU A 103 14.95 -13.38 -0.82
C LEU A 103 16.24 -12.90 -1.49
N THR A 104 16.40 -13.20 -2.78
CA THR A 104 17.63 -12.95 -3.54
C THR A 104 17.32 -12.31 -4.89
N ALA A 105 18.35 -11.82 -5.57
CA ALA A 105 18.27 -11.34 -6.95
C ALA A 105 17.73 -12.40 -7.93
N ASN A 106 17.85 -13.70 -7.59
CA ASN A 106 17.32 -14.81 -8.38
C ASN A 106 15.89 -15.20 -7.99
N GLY A 107 15.24 -14.45 -7.10
CA GLY A 107 13.91 -14.74 -6.59
C GLY A 107 13.92 -15.47 -5.25
N GLY A 108 12.77 -16.08 -4.93
CA GLY A 108 12.50 -16.82 -3.70
C GLY A 108 11.38 -16.15 -2.91
N CYS A 109 10.17 -16.72 -3.03
CA CYS A 109 8.97 -16.19 -2.37
C CYS A 109 9.22 -15.85 -0.90
N SER A 110 8.85 -14.63 -0.52
CA SER A 110 9.02 -14.15 0.84
C SER A 110 7.87 -13.29 1.29
N ILE A 111 7.48 -13.51 2.54
CA ILE A 111 6.53 -12.69 3.27
C ILE A 111 7.14 -12.42 4.64
N TRP A 112 7.06 -11.19 5.10
CA TRP A 112 7.47 -10.80 6.44
C TRP A 112 6.33 -10.08 7.14
N SER A 113 6.22 -10.27 8.45
CA SER A 113 5.26 -9.58 9.30
C SER A 113 5.94 -8.89 10.47
N SER A 114 5.40 -7.75 10.89
CA SER A 114 5.92 -6.96 12.00
C SER A 114 4.78 -6.24 12.74
N LYS A 115 4.94 -6.08 14.05
CA LYS A 115 4.01 -5.27 14.88
C LYS A 115 4.48 -3.83 15.05
N ASP A 116 5.78 -3.58 14.90
CA ASP A 116 6.42 -2.29 15.18
C ASP A 116 7.09 -1.66 13.96
N GLY A 117 7.10 -2.34 12.81
CA GLY A 117 7.75 -1.91 11.56
C GLY A 117 9.29 -1.99 11.57
N GLU A 118 9.90 -2.37 12.69
CA GLU A 118 11.36 -2.42 12.89
C GLU A 118 11.84 -3.87 13.00
N THR A 119 11.14 -4.70 13.77
CA THR A 119 11.43 -6.12 13.96
C THR A 119 10.49 -6.98 13.13
N TRP A 120 11.04 -7.75 12.19
CA TRP A 120 10.26 -8.54 11.25
C TRP A 120 10.49 -10.03 11.45
N ALA A 121 9.42 -10.80 11.32
CA ALA A 121 9.45 -12.25 11.28
C ALA A 121 9.09 -12.72 9.86
N LYS A 122 9.90 -13.64 9.31
CA LYS A 122 9.62 -14.25 8.01
C LYS A 122 8.53 -15.33 8.18
N ALA A 123 7.50 -15.25 7.36
CA ALA A 123 6.48 -16.28 7.20
C ALA A 123 6.85 -17.26 6.07
N SER A 124 6.29 -18.46 6.12
CA SER A 124 6.43 -19.44 5.05
C SER A 124 5.41 -19.14 3.95
N CYS A 125 5.86 -19.12 2.70
CA CYS A 125 4.94 -19.04 1.56
C CYS A 125 4.16 -20.36 1.42
N ALA A 126 2.85 -20.25 1.23
CA ALA A 126 1.98 -21.40 1.03
C ALA A 126 2.23 -22.06 -0.32
N THR A 127 2.48 -23.37 -0.32
CA THR A 127 2.57 -24.14 -1.57
C THR A 127 1.18 -24.35 -2.14
N GLY A 128 0.99 -24.00 -3.41
CA GLY A 128 -0.20 -24.37 -4.18
C GLY A 128 0.01 -25.68 -4.93
N THR A 129 -1.05 -26.43 -5.21
CA THR A 129 -1.02 -27.54 -6.17
C THR A 129 -2.01 -27.23 -7.28
N VAL A 130 -1.51 -27.10 -8.50
CA VAL A 130 -2.33 -26.82 -9.70
C VAL A 130 -2.02 -27.81 -10.80
N SER A 131 -2.95 -28.00 -11.74
CA SER A 131 -2.73 -28.82 -12.93
C SER A 131 -1.99 -28.03 -14.00
N VAL A 132 -0.71 -28.34 -14.22
CA VAL A 132 0.09 -27.80 -15.34
C VAL A 132 0.20 -28.91 -16.38
N SER A 133 -0.17 -28.62 -17.63
CA SER A 133 -0.21 -29.58 -18.74
C SER A 133 -0.87 -30.94 -18.41
N GLY A 134 -1.90 -30.92 -17.55
CA GLY A 134 -2.62 -32.11 -17.11
C GLY A 134 -2.01 -32.86 -15.91
N ALA A 135 -0.87 -32.40 -15.38
CA ALA A 135 -0.18 -33.01 -14.24
C ALA A 135 -0.26 -32.13 -12.97
N PRO A 136 -0.54 -32.71 -11.78
CA PRO A 136 -0.50 -31.98 -10.52
C PRO A 136 0.93 -31.49 -10.24
N THR A 137 1.09 -30.19 -10.10
CA THR A 137 2.38 -29.53 -9.90
C THR A 137 2.31 -28.65 -8.65
N SER A 138 3.27 -28.84 -7.73
CA SER A 138 3.45 -27.96 -6.58
C SER A 138 4.14 -26.67 -7.00
N VAL A 139 3.56 -25.53 -6.63
CA VAL A 139 4.01 -24.21 -7.08
C VAL A 139 4.20 -23.24 -5.92
N VAL A 140 5.32 -22.53 -5.98
CA VAL A 140 5.65 -21.34 -5.19
C VAL A 140 6.29 -20.36 -6.17
N ARG A 141 5.86 -19.10 -6.13
CA ARG A 141 6.31 -18.03 -7.04
C ARG A 141 6.60 -16.75 -6.26
N ASN A 142 7.33 -15.83 -6.87
CA ASN A 142 7.58 -14.53 -6.26
C ASN A 142 6.26 -13.76 -6.09
N LEU A 143 6.18 -12.97 -5.02
CA LEU A 143 5.07 -12.06 -4.75
C LEU A 143 5.57 -10.63 -4.95
N TYR A 144 4.75 -9.77 -5.56
CA TYR A 144 5.13 -8.38 -5.83
C TYR A 144 4.20 -7.36 -5.20
N THR A 145 2.97 -7.74 -4.85
CA THR A 145 1.99 -6.83 -4.25
C THR A 145 1.33 -7.45 -3.03
N VAL A 146 0.99 -6.62 -2.05
CA VAL A 146 0.18 -7.00 -0.90
C VAL A 146 -0.74 -5.86 -0.50
N THR A 147 -2.00 -6.20 -0.20
CA THR A 147 -3.00 -5.24 0.30
C THR A 147 -3.78 -5.84 1.46
N PHE A 148 -4.39 -5.00 2.28
CA PHE A 148 -5.25 -5.41 3.38
C PHE A 148 -6.66 -4.84 3.19
N GLY A 149 -7.67 -5.68 3.37
CA GLY A 149 -9.06 -5.33 3.16
C GLY A 149 -10.01 -6.42 3.61
N GLY A 150 -11.19 -6.04 4.11
CA GLY A 150 -12.22 -7.00 4.53
C GLY A 150 -11.77 -7.99 5.60
N GLY A 151 -10.75 -7.65 6.39
CA GLY A 151 -10.17 -8.50 7.44
C GLY A 151 -9.05 -9.44 6.97
N PHE A 152 -8.64 -9.38 5.71
CA PHE A 152 -7.62 -10.25 5.14
C PHE A 152 -6.50 -9.47 4.45
N PHE A 153 -5.30 -10.03 4.52
CA PHE A 153 -4.19 -9.70 3.64
C PHE A 153 -4.29 -10.54 2.37
N PHE A 154 -4.07 -9.91 1.23
CA PHE A 154 -3.99 -10.55 -0.07
C PHE A 154 -2.65 -10.22 -0.70
N ALA A 155 -1.90 -11.23 -1.09
CA ALA A 155 -0.65 -11.08 -1.83
C ALA A 155 -0.78 -11.72 -3.21
N ALA A 156 -0.19 -11.10 -4.22
CA ALA A 156 -0.21 -11.59 -5.59
C ALA A 156 1.18 -11.48 -6.25
N GLY A 157 1.40 -12.32 -7.25
CA GLY A 157 2.72 -12.60 -7.80
C GLY A 157 2.72 -13.00 -9.27
N GLU A 158 3.70 -13.84 -9.62
CA GLU A 158 3.92 -14.31 -10.99
C GLU A 158 2.80 -15.22 -11.48
N HIS A 159 2.61 -15.23 -12.80
CA HIS A 159 1.84 -16.25 -13.48
C HIS A 159 2.40 -17.65 -13.19
N ILE A 160 1.52 -18.64 -12.97
CA ILE A 160 1.96 -19.92 -12.42
C ILE A 160 2.79 -20.72 -13.43
N ALA A 161 2.38 -20.76 -14.70
CA ALA A 161 3.12 -21.46 -15.75
C ALA A 161 2.81 -20.86 -17.11
N SER A 162 3.74 -20.91 -18.07
CA SER A 162 3.54 -20.37 -19.43
C SER A 162 2.56 -21.22 -20.27
N GLN A 163 1.31 -21.32 -19.85
CA GLN A 163 0.21 -22.01 -20.51
C GLN A 163 -1.13 -21.33 -20.17
N THR A 164 -2.15 -21.52 -21.00
CA THR A 164 -3.50 -21.03 -20.70
C THR A 164 -4.18 -21.88 -19.62
N GLY A 165 -5.18 -21.31 -18.94
CA GLY A 165 -6.03 -22.03 -17.98
C GLY A 165 -5.38 -22.27 -16.61
N VAL A 166 -4.22 -21.68 -16.36
CA VAL A 166 -3.66 -21.51 -15.00
C VAL A 166 -3.70 -20.04 -14.65
N GLY A 167 -3.81 -19.75 -13.36
CA GLY A 167 -3.87 -18.37 -12.87
C GLY A 167 -2.50 -17.84 -12.45
N PHE A 168 -2.56 -16.78 -11.66
CA PHE A 168 -1.44 -16.19 -10.95
C PHE A 168 -1.32 -16.77 -9.55
N TYR A 169 -0.08 -16.85 -9.07
CA TYR A 169 0.20 -17.25 -7.71
C TYR A 169 -0.19 -16.11 -6.77
N GLY A 170 -1.13 -16.39 -5.87
CA GLY A 170 -1.51 -15.51 -4.79
C GLY A 170 -1.52 -16.22 -3.45
N GLN A 171 -1.63 -15.44 -2.39
CA GLN A 171 -1.81 -15.94 -1.03
C GLN A 171 -2.78 -15.06 -0.26
N ILE A 172 -3.51 -15.66 0.68
CA ILE A 172 -4.43 -14.98 1.59
C ILE A 172 -4.08 -15.30 3.04
N SER A 173 -4.26 -14.32 3.93
CA SER A 173 -4.03 -14.47 5.36
C SER A 173 -4.95 -13.56 6.17
N SER A 174 -5.41 -13.99 7.35
CA SER A 174 -6.15 -13.13 8.28
C SER A 174 -5.25 -12.43 9.31
N ASP A 175 -4.01 -12.90 9.50
CA ASP A 175 -3.11 -12.46 10.57
C ASP A 175 -1.77 -11.87 10.05
N GLY A 176 -1.43 -12.11 8.78
CA GLY A 176 -0.19 -11.70 8.14
C GLY A 176 0.98 -12.67 8.37
N SER A 177 0.77 -13.76 9.11
CA SER A 177 1.82 -14.72 9.50
C SER A 177 1.52 -16.15 9.02
N THR A 178 0.24 -16.53 8.94
CA THR A 178 -0.21 -17.81 8.39
C THR A 178 -0.90 -17.57 7.05
N TRP A 179 -0.37 -18.19 6.00
CA TRP A 179 -0.80 -17.94 4.63
C TRP A 179 -1.36 -19.19 3.98
N GLN A 180 -2.36 -18.99 3.14
CA GLN A 180 -2.97 -20.02 2.32
C GLN A 180 -2.77 -19.67 0.85
N PHE A 181 -2.56 -20.69 0.02
CA PHE A 181 -2.49 -20.51 -1.42
C PHE A 181 -3.83 -20.01 -1.96
N LEU A 182 -3.77 -19.00 -2.81
CA LEU A 182 -4.91 -18.42 -3.52
C LEU A 182 -4.57 -18.40 -5.01
N SER A 183 -5.32 -19.15 -5.81
CA SER A 183 -5.21 -19.04 -7.27
C SER A 183 -5.99 -17.83 -7.72
N ILE A 184 -5.30 -16.82 -8.25
CA ILE A 184 -5.93 -15.63 -8.83
C ILE A 184 -6.16 -15.91 -10.32
N PRO A 185 -7.38 -15.75 -10.87
CA PRO A 185 -7.66 -16.12 -12.26
C PRO A 185 -6.79 -15.33 -13.26
N ASP A 186 -6.58 -15.92 -14.43
CA ASP A 186 -6.04 -15.24 -15.61
C ASP A 186 -7.11 -15.25 -16.71
N GLY A 187 -7.48 -14.07 -17.20
CA GLY A 187 -8.32 -13.88 -18.39
C GLY A 187 -7.53 -13.73 -19.68
N SER A 188 -6.21 -13.84 -19.66
CA SER A 188 -5.35 -13.73 -20.83
C SER A 188 -5.39 -14.98 -21.71
N THR A 189 -5.12 -14.78 -23.00
CA THR A 189 -4.94 -15.87 -23.97
C THR A 189 -3.45 -16.15 -24.27
N TYR A 190 -2.53 -15.49 -23.56
CA TYR A 190 -1.10 -15.53 -23.85
C TYR A 190 -0.29 -16.19 -22.74
N ILE A 191 0.94 -16.59 -23.08
CA ILE A 191 1.82 -17.44 -22.28
C ILE A 191 3.18 -16.77 -22.10
N GLY A 192 3.23 -15.73 -21.24
CA GLY A 192 4.40 -14.88 -21.01
C GLY A 192 4.87 -14.79 -19.56
N SER A 193 5.84 -13.91 -19.32
CA SER A 193 6.31 -13.52 -17.98
C SER A 193 5.39 -12.45 -17.40
N ASP A 194 4.16 -12.83 -17.07
CA ASP A 194 3.14 -11.94 -16.51
C ASP A 194 3.18 -11.98 -14.97
N TYR A 195 2.83 -10.86 -14.33
CA TYR A 195 2.75 -10.79 -12.87
C TYR A 195 1.89 -9.62 -12.39
N TYR A 196 1.23 -9.81 -11.23
CA TYR A 196 0.54 -8.74 -10.54
C TYR A 196 1.49 -7.99 -9.61
N PHE A 197 1.60 -6.67 -9.81
CA PHE A 197 2.42 -5.78 -8.96
C PHE A 197 1.61 -4.70 -8.25
N SER A 198 0.31 -4.59 -8.54
CA SER A 198 -0.58 -3.62 -7.90
C SER A 198 -1.83 -4.32 -7.38
N SER A 199 -2.24 -3.93 -6.18
CA SER A 199 -3.46 -4.41 -5.56
C SER A 199 -4.11 -3.32 -4.73
N SER A 200 -5.44 -3.33 -4.68
CA SER A 200 -6.20 -2.33 -3.93
C SER A 200 -7.52 -2.90 -3.44
N TYR A 201 -8.03 -2.41 -2.32
CA TYR A 201 -9.27 -2.87 -1.71
C TYR A 201 -10.34 -1.77 -1.71
N SER A 202 -11.54 -2.10 -2.17
CA SER A 202 -12.73 -1.26 -2.03
C SER A 202 -13.54 -1.69 -0.81
N SER A 203 -13.64 -0.82 0.19
CA SER A 203 -14.55 -0.99 1.32
C SER A 203 -16.02 -0.80 0.94
N VAL A 204 -16.30 -0.10 -0.17
CA VAL A 204 -17.66 0.14 -0.66
C VAL A 204 -18.26 -1.14 -1.22
N HIS A 205 -17.47 -1.87 -2.01
CA HIS A 205 -17.92 -3.10 -2.67
C HIS A 205 -17.49 -4.39 -1.94
N SER A 206 -16.62 -4.28 -0.93
CA SER A 206 -15.98 -5.42 -0.27
C SER A 206 -15.21 -6.31 -1.26
N GLU A 207 -14.36 -5.66 -2.06
CA GLU A 207 -13.65 -6.28 -3.18
C GLU A 207 -12.18 -5.94 -3.15
N VAL A 208 -11.34 -6.92 -3.48
CA VAL A 208 -9.93 -6.71 -3.78
C VAL A 208 -9.72 -6.78 -5.29
N TYR A 209 -8.88 -5.87 -5.80
CA TYR A 209 -8.50 -5.83 -7.19
C TYR A 209 -7.01 -6.09 -7.35
N PHE A 210 -6.63 -6.74 -8.45
CA PHE A 210 -5.25 -6.98 -8.84
C PHE A 210 -5.02 -6.52 -10.27
N SER A 211 -3.92 -5.83 -10.51
CA SER A 211 -3.48 -5.44 -11.84
C SER A 211 -1.96 -5.53 -11.94
N GLY A 212 -1.47 -5.62 -13.16
CA GLY A 212 -0.13 -6.11 -13.37
C GLY A 212 0.45 -5.85 -14.76
N LEU A 213 1.54 -6.56 -15.01
CA LEU A 213 2.11 -6.74 -16.33
C LEU A 213 1.42 -7.93 -17.00
N HIS A 214 0.81 -7.68 -18.17
CA HIS A 214 0.26 -8.68 -19.08
C HIS A 214 0.74 -8.36 -20.50
N ASN A 215 1.49 -9.28 -21.10
CA ASN A 215 2.16 -9.01 -22.38
C ASN A 215 1.25 -8.96 -23.62
N VAL A 216 -0.03 -9.33 -23.50
CA VAL A 216 -0.96 -9.36 -24.66
C VAL A 216 -2.21 -8.54 -24.43
N ASN A 217 -2.96 -8.83 -23.37
CA ASN A 217 -4.16 -8.09 -23.03
C ASN A 217 -4.05 -7.62 -21.57
N PRO A 218 -3.98 -6.30 -21.32
CA PRO A 218 -3.98 -5.79 -19.97
C PRO A 218 -5.29 -6.14 -19.29
N GLU A 219 -5.18 -6.61 -18.06
CA GLU A 219 -6.27 -7.18 -17.30
C GLU A 219 -6.29 -6.65 -15.88
N VAL A 220 -7.50 -6.54 -15.34
CA VAL A 220 -7.73 -6.43 -13.91
C VAL A 220 -8.53 -7.63 -13.44
N VAL A 221 -8.12 -8.21 -12.33
CA VAL A 221 -8.94 -9.17 -11.58
C VAL A 221 -9.66 -8.45 -10.46
N GLN A 222 -10.95 -8.73 -10.34
CA GLN A 222 -11.79 -8.39 -9.20
C GLN A 222 -12.10 -9.65 -8.41
N MET A 223 -12.02 -9.58 -7.09
CA MET A 223 -12.34 -10.68 -6.20
C MET A 223 -13.16 -10.20 -5.00
N SER A 224 -14.31 -10.82 -4.77
CA SER A 224 -15.18 -10.53 -3.63
C SER A 224 -14.61 -11.06 -2.32
N VAL A 225 -14.77 -10.30 -1.24
CA VAL A 225 -14.32 -10.66 0.10
C VAL A 225 -15.55 -10.87 1.00
N PRO A 226 -15.68 -11.99 1.73
CA PRO A 226 -14.69 -13.06 1.95
C PRO A 226 -14.83 -14.27 1.00
N SER A 227 -15.77 -14.26 0.05
CA SER A 227 -16.10 -15.46 -0.74
C SER A 227 -15.04 -15.88 -1.75
N THR A 228 -14.05 -15.02 -2.02
CA THR A 228 -12.99 -15.16 -3.02
C THR A 228 -13.48 -15.47 -4.44
N THR A 229 -14.77 -15.24 -4.69
CA THR A 229 -15.36 -15.31 -6.03
C THR A 229 -14.71 -14.23 -6.87
N SER A 230 -14.19 -14.59 -8.04
CA SER A 230 -13.37 -13.70 -8.85
C SER A 230 -13.73 -13.72 -10.32
N SER A 231 -13.43 -12.62 -10.98
CA SER A 231 -13.60 -12.43 -12.42
C SER A 231 -12.48 -11.54 -12.93
N SER A 232 -12.08 -11.75 -14.18
CA SER A 232 -11.12 -10.92 -14.89
C SER A 232 -11.80 -10.06 -15.94
N ILE A 233 -11.21 -8.89 -16.21
CA ILE A 233 -11.62 -8.04 -17.32
C ILE A 233 -10.44 -7.42 -18.05
N SER A 234 -10.52 -7.40 -19.38
CA SER A 234 -9.56 -6.69 -20.20
C SER A 234 -9.82 -5.18 -20.22
N ILE A 235 -8.75 -4.39 -20.13
CA ILE A 235 -8.80 -2.93 -20.02
C ILE A 235 -8.98 -2.26 -21.42
N ALA A 236 -9.02 -3.05 -22.51
CA ALA A 236 -9.25 -2.60 -23.90
C ALA A 236 -8.42 -1.36 -24.27
N THR A 237 -7.11 -1.54 -24.31
CA THR A 237 -6.15 -0.49 -24.70
C THR A 237 -5.22 -1.02 -25.78
N ALA A 238 -4.91 -0.20 -26.79
CA ALA A 238 -4.31 -0.65 -28.05
C ALA A 238 -2.82 -1.09 -27.95
N SER A 239 -2.15 -0.90 -26.81
CA SER A 239 -0.70 -1.08 -26.72
C SER A 239 -0.17 -1.23 -25.29
N THR A 240 -0.99 -1.60 -24.31
CA THR A 240 -0.63 -1.48 -22.88
C THR A 240 -0.37 -2.80 -22.24
N PHE A 241 0.80 -2.92 -21.62
CA PHE A 241 1.17 -4.16 -20.95
C PHE A 241 1.21 -4.02 -19.44
N LYS A 242 1.32 -2.81 -18.87
CA LYS A 242 1.55 -2.64 -17.44
C LYS A 242 0.59 -1.63 -16.82
N THR A 243 -0.23 -2.07 -15.85
CA THR A 243 -1.21 -1.19 -15.20
C THR A 243 -1.26 -1.38 -13.68
N GLY A 244 -1.36 -0.28 -12.96
CA GLY A 244 -1.71 -0.22 -11.56
C GLY A 244 -3.20 0.03 -11.34
N ILE A 245 -3.66 -0.26 -10.14
CA ILE A 245 -5.06 -0.10 -9.75
C ILE A 245 -5.19 0.56 -8.39
N LEU A 246 -6.18 1.44 -8.27
CA LEU A 246 -6.56 2.10 -7.03
C LEU A 246 -8.08 2.09 -6.88
N ALA A 247 -8.56 1.42 -5.84
CA ALA A 247 -9.94 1.52 -5.39
C ALA A 247 -10.11 2.84 -4.63
N LEU A 248 -11.03 3.68 -5.08
CA LEU A 248 -11.28 5.00 -4.52
C LEU A 248 -12.31 4.92 -3.40
N ARG A 249 -12.24 5.85 -2.45
CA ARG A 249 -13.22 6.00 -1.35
C ARG A 249 -14.65 6.19 -1.84
N SER A 250 -14.82 6.73 -3.04
CA SER A 250 -16.12 6.87 -3.70
C SER A 250 -16.74 5.54 -4.16
N GLY A 251 -15.99 4.44 -4.13
CA GLY A 251 -16.35 3.15 -4.73
C GLY A 251 -15.91 3.02 -6.19
N LYS A 252 -15.54 4.12 -6.85
CA LYS A 252 -14.94 4.09 -8.18
C LYS A 252 -13.61 3.36 -8.18
N ILE A 253 -13.20 2.92 -9.36
CA ILE A 253 -11.93 2.26 -9.61
C ILE A 253 -11.14 3.16 -10.55
N LEU A 254 -9.88 3.38 -10.22
CA LEU A 254 -8.89 4.04 -11.07
C LEU A 254 -7.90 2.99 -11.55
N VAL A 255 -7.73 2.89 -12.87
CA VAL A 255 -6.62 2.17 -13.49
C VAL A 255 -5.66 3.19 -14.05
N TYR A 256 -4.37 3.00 -13.79
CA TYR A 256 -3.31 3.88 -14.27
C TYR A 256 -2.13 3.08 -14.83
N GLY A 257 -1.28 3.67 -15.66
CA GLY A 257 -0.10 3.01 -16.21
C GLY A 257 0.37 3.64 -17.51
N GLY A 258 0.81 2.80 -18.44
CA GLY A 258 1.29 3.24 -19.75
C GLY A 258 1.57 2.08 -20.68
N ASN A 259 1.79 2.41 -21.95
CA ASN A 259 1.82 1.45 -23.03
C ASN A 259 3.03 0.49 -22.98
N ASP A 260 4.24 1.03 -22.76
CA ASP A 260 5.50 0.28 -22.77
C ASP A 260 6.34 0.70 -21.58
N ASP A 261 6.96 -0.24 -20.86
CA ASP A 261 7.82 0.05 -19.70
C ASP A 261 9.25 0.43 -20.09
N THR A 262 9.68 0.06 -21.30
CA THR A 262 11.00 0.37 -21.85
C THR A 262 11.01 1.65 -22.69
N ASN A 263 9.91 1.97 -23.38
CA ASN A 263 9.78 3.17 -24.20
C ASN A 263 8.35 3.74 -24.19
N PRO A 264 7.87 4.25 -23.03
CA PRO A 264 6.49 4.69 -22.90
C PRO A 264 6.22 5.90 -23.80
N THR A 265 5.24 5.78 -24.69
CA THR A 265 4.79 6.90 -25.54
C THR A 265 3.44 7.48 -25.10
N ALA A 266 2.74 6.83 -24.17
CA ALA A 266 1.48 7.32 -23.62
C ALA A 266 1.23 6.84 -22.19
N SER A 267 0.69 7.74 -21.36
CA SER A 267 0.11 7.41 -20.07
C SER A 267 -1.34 6.98 -20.25
N ILE A 268 -1.80 6.11 -19.36
CA ILE A 268 -3.20 5.68 -19.34
C ILE A 268 -3.74 5.93 -17.97
N THR A 269 -4.90 6.57 -17.95
CA THR A 269 -5.73 6.70 -16.77
C THR A 269 -7.17 6.44 -17.17
N LYS A 270 -7.82 5.46 -16.55
CA LYS A 270 -9.24 5.17 -16.75
C LYS A 270 -9.93 5.13 -15.39
N MET A 271 -11.14 5.68 -15.31
CA MET A 271 -11.90 5.70 -14.07
C MET A 271 -13.36 5.32 -14.33
N ALA A 272 -13.90 4.39 -13.54
CA ALA A 272 -15.28 3.94 -13.69
C ALA A 272 -15.88 3.52 -12.34
N ASN A 273 -17.22 3.38 -12.28
CA ASN A 273 -17.93 2.93 -11.09
C ASN A 273 -17.85 1.41 -10.88
N THR A 274 -17.52 0.65 -11.93
CA THR A 274 -17.43 -0.81 -11.92
C THR A 274 -16.24 -1.25 -12.74
N ILE A 275 -15.73 -2.46 -12.48
CA ILE A 275 -14.62 -2.98 -13.30
C ILE A 275 -15.05 -3.16 -14.76
N ALA A 276 -16.29 -3.60 -15.00
CA ALA A 276 -16.90 -3.68 -16.33
C ALA A 276 -16.83 -2.34 -17.07
N GLY A 277 -17.10 -1.24 -16.36
CA GLY A 277 -17.04 0.11 -16.91
C GLY A 277 -15.63 0.53 -17.32
N ILE A 278 -14.57 0.02 -16.68
CA ILE A 278 -13.17 0.36 -17.02
C ILE A 278 -12.85 -0.03 -18.47
N GLY A 279 -13.25 -1.23 -18.91
CA GLY A 279 -13.01 -1.69 -20.27
C GLY A 279 -13.60 -0.76 -21.34
N SER A 280 -14.79 -0.21 -21.07
CA SER A 280 -15.49 0.72 -21.99
C SER A 280 -15.16 2.21 -21.79
N SER A 281 -14.50 2.58 -20.69
CA SER A 281 -14.24 3.98 -20.36
C SER A 281 -13.17 4.58 -21.28
N ALA A 282 -13.39 5.84 -21.66
CA ALA A 282 -12.39 6.62 -22.37
C ALA A 282 -11.16 6.84 -21.49
N THR A 283 -9.98 6.88 -22.12
CA THR A 283 -8.75 7.28 -21.44
C THR A 283 -8.85 8.75 -21.04
N LEU A 284 -8.60 9.03 -19.77
CA LEU A 284 -8.44 10.36 -19.20
C LEU A 284 -7.00 10.80 -19.45
N ASN A 285 -6.84 11.97 -20.06
CA ASN A 285 -5.52 12.54 -20.30
C ASN A 285 -4.96 13.10 -18.99
N THR A 286 -3.73 12.75 -18.69
CA THR A 286 -2.92 13.38 -17.64
C THR A 286 -1.76 14.13 -18.26
N GLY A 287 -1.26 15.16 -17.58
CA GLY A 287 -0.05 15.88 -17.97
C GLY A 287 1.22 15.03 -17.83
N VAL A 288 1.17 13.92 -17.07
CA VAL A 288 2.34 13.04 -16.84
C VAL A 288 2.73 12.35 -18.15
N PRO A 289 3.94 12.63 -18.70
CA PRO A 289 4.41 11.99 -19.91
C PRO A 289 4.79 10.54 -19.64
N GLY A 290 4.51 9.66 -20.61
CA GLY A 290 4.96 8.27 -20.56
C GLY A 290 4.23 7.41 -19.52
N PHE A 291 4.95 6.68 -18.67
CA PHE A 291 4.37 5.68 -17.77
C PHE A 291 4.01 6.27 -16.39
N ILE A 292 2.76 6.08 -15.95
CA ILE A 292 2.35 6.38 -14.56
C ILE A 292 2.75 5.20 -13.67
N GLN A 293 3.63 5.48 -12.71
CA GLN A 293 4.22 4.49 -11.82
C GLN A 293 3.36 4.20 -10.59
N SER A 294 2.74 5.25 -10.03
CA SER A 294 2.01 5.18 -8.77
C SER A 294 0.87 6.18 -8.76
N ALA A 295 -0.17 5.87 -7.99
CA ALA A 295 -1.28 6.77 -7.72
C ALA A 295 -1.70 6.68 -6.25
N VAL A 296 -2.17 7.81 -5.70
CA VAL A 296 -2.64 7.89 -4.32
C VAL A 296 -3.85 8.82 -4.20
N GLU A 297 -4.84 8.40 -3.42
CA GLU A 297 -6.02 9.21 -3.10
C GLU A 297 -5.84 9.93 -1.75
N GLY A 298 -5.87 11.25 -1.78
CA GLY A 298 -5.99 12.11 -0.60
C GLY A 298 -7.44 12.49 -0.32
N THR A 299 -7.64 13.45 0.58
CA THR A 299 -8.98 13.86 1.03
C THR A 299 -9.80 14.55 -0.06
N ASP A 300 -9.14 15.29 -0.94
CA ASP A 300 -9.76 16.19 -1.93
C ASP A 300 -9.28 15.94 -3.36
N LYS A 301 -8.28 15.07 -3.55
CA LYS A 301 -7.71 14.77 -4.86
C LYS A 301 -7.09 13.39 -4.95
N ILE A 302 -6.84 12.97 -6.18
CA ILE A 302 -5.96 11.85 -6.50
C ILE A 302 -4.69 12.41 -7.13
N ILE A 303 -3.53 11.87 -6.79
CA ILE A 303 -2.25 12.25 -7.40
C ILE A 303 -1.71 11.05 -8.15
N VAL A 304 -1.21 11.27 -9.36
CA VAL A 304 -0.49 10.28 -10.15
C VAL A 304 0.95 10.75 -10.33
N PHE A 305 1.88 9.80 -10.26
CA PHE A 305 3.31 10.09 -10.35
C PHE A 305 3.94 9.35 -11.52
N GLY A 306 4.89 10.01 -12.18
CA GLY A 306 5.66 9.45 -13.27
C GLY A 306 7.17 9.56 -13.06
N ASN A 307 7.88 9.51 -14.18
CA ASN A 307 9.33 9.63 -14.23
C ASN A 307 9.78 11.08 -14.15
N GLN A 308 11.07 11.28 -13.87
CA GLN A 308 11.70 12.61 -13.88
C GLN A 308 10.90 13.67 -13.11
N CYS A 309 10.48 13.33 -11.90
CA CYS A 309 9.78 14.24 -10.99
C CYS A 309 8.41 14.76 -11.46
N THR A 310 7.83 14.15 -12.49
CA THR A 310 6.52 14.55 -13.02
C THR A 310 5.37 14.04 -12.15
N LEU A 311 4.32 14.86 -12.04
CA LEU A 311 3.06 14.49 -11.41
C LEU A 311 1.89 15.22 -12.05
N ASP A 312 0.70 14.72 -11.80
CA ASP A 312 -0.58 15.36 -12.10
C ASP A 312 -1.56 15.01 -10.98
N TYR A 313 -2.61 15.81 -10.80
CA TYR A 313 -3.65 15.54 -9.82
C TYR A 313 -5.05 15.69 -10.41
N TYR A 314 -5.97 14.86 -9.92
CA TYR A 314 -7.38 14.92 -10.19
C TYR A 314 -8.10 15.55 -9.01
N ASP A 315 -8.75 16.68 -9.21
CA ASP A 315 -9.59 17.31 -8.20
C ASP A 315 -10.90 16.52 -8.04
N LEU A 316 -11.18 16.00 -6.84
CA LEU A 316 -12.37 15.19 -6.60
C LEU A 316 -13.67 16.00 -6.58
N THR A 317 -13.58 17.31 -6.32
CA THR A 317 -14.72 18.23 -6.30
C THR A 317 -15.06 18.69 -7.71
N ALA A 318 -14.06 19.18 -8.44
CA ALA A 318 -14.22 19.67 -9.80
C ALA A 318 -14.31 18.54 -10.85
N GLN A 319 -13.88 17.33 -10.47
CA GLN A 319 -13.89 16.13 -11.29
C GLN A 319 -13.03 16.23 -12.57
N VAL A 320 -11.89 16.91 -12.48
CA VAL A 320 -10.99 17.18 -13.60
C VAL A 320 -9.51 16.99 -13.22
N TRP A 321 -8.71 16.59 -14.20
CA TRP A 321 -7.25 16.53 -14.10
C TRP A 321 -6.61 17.91 -14.25
N HIS A 322 -5.47 18.13 -13.59
CA HIS A 322 -4.77 19.39 -13.52
C HIS A 322 -3.24 19.23 -13.66
N PRO A 323 -2.68 19.63 -14.80
CA PRO A 323 -3.17 20.73 -15.63
C PRO A 323 -4.11 20.27 -16.77
N PRO A 324 -4.88 21.19 -17.39
CA PRO A 324 -5.72 20.86 -18.54
C PRO A 324 -4.94 20.19 -19.66
N VAL A 325 -5.63 19.36 -20.45
CA VAL A 325 -5.05 18.63 -21.58
C VAL A 325 -4.21 19.55 -22.49
N GLY A 326 -2.95 19.18 -22.72
CA GLY A 326 -2.04 19.91 -23.61
C GLY A 326 -1.07 20.88 -22.90
N ALA A 327 -1.18 21.04 -21.58
CA ALA A 327 -0.15 21.67 -20.76
C ALA A 327 0.87 20.61 -20.28
N PRO A 328 2.17 20.94 -20.18
CA PRO A 328 3.17 20.01 -19.63
C PRO A 328 2.82 19.65 -18.19
N ALA A 329 3.08 18.39 -17.78
CA ALA A 329 3.00 18.03 -16.37
C ALA A 329 3.85 19.02 -15.56
N PRO A 330 3.32 19.51 -14.44
CA PRO A 330 4.14 20.24 -13.50
C PRO A 330 5.16 19.28 -12.89
N GLU A 331 6.40 19.74 -12.81
CA GLU A 331 7.47 19.03 -12.12
C GLU A 331 7.47 19.42 -10.63
N MET A 332 7.78 18.46 -9.75
CA MET A 332 8.06 18.79 -8.36
C MET A 332 9.21 19.79 -8.28
N SER A 333 9.02 20.86 -7.49
CA SER A 333 10.07 21.84 -7.27
C SER A 333 11.31 21.21 -6.64
N ASN A 334 12.50 21.66 -7.06
CA ASN A 334 13.80 21.18 -6.55
C ASN A 334 14.03 19.66 -6.72
N CYS A 335 13.44 19.05 -7.75
CA CYS A 335 13.58 17.64 -8.05
C CYS A 335 14.27 17.44 -9.41
N SER A 336 15.21 16.50 -9.48
CA SER A 336 15.80 16.09 -10.76
C SER A 336 16.17 14.60 -10.71
N ARG A 337 16.00 13.89 -11.84
CA ARG A 337 16.48 12.51 -12.05
C ARG A 337 15.90 11.43 -11.11
N LEU A 338 14.76 11.73 -10.47
CA LEU A 338 14.02 10.79 -9.63
C LEU A 338 12.77 10.31 -10.36
N ASP A 339 12.58 8.99 -10.39
CA ASP A 339 11.35 8.38 -10.89
C ASP A 339 10.52 7.92 -9.69
N TRP A 340 9.32 8.47 -9.50
CA TRP A 340 8.50 8.15 -8.32
C TRP A 340 7.84 6.79 -8.52
N LEU A 341 8.18 5.78 -7.72
CA LEU A 341 7.68 4.41 -7.88
C LEU A 341 6.51 4.05 -6.96
N SER A 342 6.43 4.70 -5.81
CA SER A 342 5.49 4.35 -4.76
C SER A 342 4.97 5.60 -4.08
N SER A 343 3.76 5.52 -3.54
CA SER A 343 3.13 6.63 -2.85
C SER A 343 2.15 6.15 -1.80
N ALA A 344 1.91 6.98 -0.79
CA ALA A 344 0.94 6.75 0.28
C ALA A 344 0.39 8.08 0.81
N TYR A 345 -0.80 8.02 1.40
CA TYR A 345 -1.43 9.17 2.04
C TYR A 345 -1.84 8.81 3.47
N ASN A 346 -1.30 9.53 4.46
CA ASN A 346 -1.71 9.39 5.85
C ASN A 346 -2.79 10.44 6.18
N SER A 347 -3.99 9.97 6.50
CA SER A 347 -5.13 10.83 6.82
C SER A 347 -4.98 11.57 8.15
N SER A 348 -4.27 10.99 9.12
CA SER A 348 -4.08 11.62 10.44
C SER A 348 -3.12 12.81 10.38
N LEU A 349 -2.12 12.74 9.50
CA LEU A 349 -1.18 13.84 9.27
C LEU A 349 -1.61 14.77 8.14
N ASN A 350 -2.63 14.38 7.36
CA ASN A 350 -2.98 14.98 6.07
C ASN A 350 -1.73 15.17 5.20
N LEU A 351 -1.02 14.06 4.94
CA LEU A 351 0.29 14.09 4.31
C LEU A 351 0.38 13.03 3.21
N PHE A 352 0.72 13.49 2.01
CA PHE A 352 1.16 12.65 0.90
C PHE A 352 2.65 12.39 1.03
N VAL A 353 3.06 11.17 0.68
CA VAL A 353 4.46 10.76 0.58
C VAL A 353 4.65 10.01 -0.73
N ALA A 354 5.76 10.24 -1.41
CA ALA A 354 6.22 9.42 -2.55
C ALA A 354 7.66 8.95 -2.34
N GLY A 355 7.99 7.79 -2.91
CA GLY A 355 9.31 7.17 -2.86
C GLY A 355 9.88 6.96 -4.26
N ALA A 356 11.17 7.25 -4.44
CA ALA A 356 11.79 7.25 -5.75
C ALA A 356 12.65 6.01 -6.05
N ARG A 357 12.80 5.77 -7.35
CA ARG A 357 13.95 5.13 -7.97
C ARG A 357 14.96 6.18 -8.40
N VAL A 358 16.21 5.79 -8.25
CA VAL A 358 17.37 6.60 -8.60
C VAL A 358 17.76 6.36 -10.06
N THR A 359 18.06 7.44 -10.79
CA THR A 359 18.82 7.37 -12.05
C THR A 359 20.17 8.09 -11.91
N GLY A 360 21.23 7.46 -12.41
CA GLY A 360 22.59 8.00 -12.30
C GLY A 360 23.21 7.85 -10.91
N SER A 361 23.78 8.93 -10.38
CA SER A 361 24.62 8.91 -9.16
C SER A 361 24.01 9.70 -7.99
N ILE A 362 22.69 9.90 -7.98
CA ILE A 362 21.99 10.59 -6.88
C ILE A 362 21.60 9.61 -5.76
N PRO A 363 21.47 10.06 -4.51
CA PRO A 363 20.85 9.24 -3.47
C PRO A 363 19.38 8.93 -3.76
N THR A 364 18.87 7.84 -3.19
CA THR A 364 17.42 7.62 -3.08
C THR A 364 16.76 8.77 -2.34
N ALA A 365 15.52 9.08 -2.67
CA ALA A 365 14.79 10.16 -2.03
C ALA A 365 13.33 9.81 -1.77
N PHE A 366 12.79 10.41 -0.73
CA PHE A 366 11.36 10.56 -0.51
C PHE A 366 10.94 11.97 -0.92
N SER A 367 9.66 12.15 -1.18
CA SER A 367 9.05 13.47 -1.18
C SER A 367 7.77 13.46 -0.38
N TYR A 368 7.37 14.62 0.14
CA TYR A 368 6.14 14.77 0.87
C TYR A 368 5.46 16.10 0.56
N SER A 369 4.13 16.14 0.74
CA SER A 369 3.32 17.33 0.55
C SER A 369 2.06 17.26 1.41
N LYS A 370 1.62 18.40 1.96
CA LYS A 370 0.34 18.49 2.67
C LYS A 370 -0.81 18.81 1.74
N THR A 371 -0.51 19.54 0.68
CA THR A 371 -1.52 20.04 -0.25
C THR A 371 -1.64 19.18 -1.49
N GLY A 372 -0.68 18.30 -1.80
CA GLY A 372 -0.58 17.53 -3.03
C GLY A 372 -0.32 18.37 -4.30
N LEU A 373 -0.24 19.70 -4.19
CA LEU A 373 -0.03 20.58 -5.33
C LEU A 373 1.43 20.56 -5.77
N PRO A 374 1.73 20.69 -7.08
CA PRO A 374 3.09 20.52 -7.59
C PRO A 374 4.16 21.41 -6.94
N GLY A 375 3.79 22.64 -6.55
CA GLY A 375 4.69 23.59 -5.90
C GLY A 375 4.91 23.37 -4.39
N ASP A 376 4.19 22.45 -3.76
CA ASP A 376 4.26 22.21 -2.30
C ASP A 376 5.14 20.99 -1.93
N TRP A 377 5.57 20.22 -2.92
CA TRP A 377 6.37 19.03 -2.68
C TRP A 377 7.77 19.37 -2.21
N SER A 378 8.18 18.72 -1.11
CA SER A 378 9.54 18.79 -0.56
C SER A 378 10.24 17.46 -0.75
N VAL A 379 11.44 17.48 -1.33
CA VAL A 379 12.27 16.28 -1.57
C VAL A 379 13.27 16.10 -0.43
N VAL A 380 13.40 14.87 0.07
CA VAL A 380 14.32 14.47 1.14
C VAL A 380 15.22 13.34 0.64
N SER A 381 16.50 13.66 0.42
CA SER A 381 17.51 12.65 0.06
C SER A 381 17.84 11.71 1.22
N GLN A 382 18.25 10.48 0.89
CA GLN A 382 18.66 9.42 1.82
C GLN A 382 20.11 8.99 1.54
N PRO A 383 21.12 9.84 1.81
CA PRO A 383 22.52 9.55 1.51
C PRO A 383 23.07 8.31 2.24
N ASP A 384 22.52 8.05 3.42
CA ASP A 384 22.76 6.88 4.27
C ASP A 384 22.31 5.56 3.63
N ALA A 385 21.47 5.60 2.59
CA ALA A 385 21.13 4.46 1.76
C ALA A 385 22.09 4.24 0.57
N GLY A 386 23.08 5.12 0.38
CA GLY A 386 24.08 5.06 -0.70
C GLY A 386 23.73 5.89 -1.94
N SER A 387 24.68 5.95 -2.88
CA SER A 387 24.60 6.71 -4.14
C SER A 387 25.23 5.90 -5.30
N PRO A 388 24.43 5.31 -6.21
CA PRO A 388 22.97 5.30 -6.20
C PRO A 388 22.42 4.49 -5.01
N GLY A 389 21.35 4.99 -4.42
CA GLY A 389 20.62 4.27 -3.37
C GLY A 389 19.63 3.24 -3.93
N PRO A 390 19.08 2.36 -3.09
CA PRO A 390 18.05 1.38 -3.44
C PRO A 390 16.73 2.06 -3.83
N SER A 391 15.99 1.47 -4.77
CA SER A 391 14.69 1.99 -5.19
C SER A 391 13.62 1.74 -4.13
N ILE A 392 12.74 2.71 -3.87
CA ILE A 392 11.62 2.57 -2.93
C ILE A 392 10.40 2.05 -3.69
N LEU A 393 10.06 0.78 -3.48
CA LEU A 393 9.07 0.04 -4.28
C LEU A 393 7.67 0.04 -3.66
N GLY A 394 7.56 0.19 -2.35
CA GLY A 394 6.28 0.24 -1.65
C GLY A 394 6.33 1.15 -0.43
N ILE A 395 5.23 1.85 -0.16
CA ILE A 395 5.04 2.66 1.05
C ILE A 395 3.65 2.35 1.60
N ALA A 396 3.57 2.07 2.89
CA ALA A 396 2.32 1.88 3.59
C ALA A 396 2.25 2.79 4.81
N THR A 397 1.02 3.04 5.26
CA THR A 397 0.76 3.91 6.39
C THR A 397 -0.30 3.36 7.33
N LYS A 398 -0.20 3.75 8.61
CA LYS A 398 -1.09 3.36 9.71
C LYS A 398 -2.18 4.39 9.97
#